data_AF-A0A950JFA0-F1
#
_entry.id   AF-A0A950JFA0-F1
#
_cell.length_a   1.000
_cell.length_b   1.000
_cell.length_c   1.000
_cell.angle_alpha   90.00
_cell.angle_beta   90.00
_cell.angle_gamma   90.00
#
_symmetry.space_group_name_H-M   'P 1'
#
loop_
_entity.id
_entity.type
_entity.pdbx_description
1 polymer ?
#
loop_
_entity_poly.entity_id
_entity_poly.type
_entity_poly.pdbx_seq_one_letter_code
_entity_poly.pdbx_strand_id
1 'polypeptide(L)' 'HRIRECGGHACGWLFYDRSKNNRRRWCEMEICGNRAKQRRLAARRRGT' A
#
# COMPACT_ATOMS: atom_id res chain seq x y z
N HIS A 1 5.53 11.37 -15.59
CA HIS A 1 4.13 11.41 -15.10
C HIS A 1 4.05 10.80 -13.70
N ARG A 2 3.15 11.29 -12.81
CA ARG A 2 3.02 10.81 -11.42
C ARG A 2 2.04 9.64 -11.27
N ILE A 3 1.85 8.83 -12.30
CA ILE A 3 1.02 7.63 -12.26
C ILE A 3 1.89 6.47 -11.74
N ARG A 4 1.36 5.69 -10.79
CA ARG A 4 2.06 4.56 -10.18
C ARG A 4 1.12 3.38 -10.01
N GLU A 5 1.66 2.18 -10.06
CA GLU A 5 0.95 0.97 -9.68
C GLU A 5 0.89 0.82 -8.15
N CYS A 6 -0.26 0.40 -7.65
CA CYS A 6 -0.45 0.10 -6.24
C CYS A 6 0.38 -1.11 -5.81
N GLY A 7 1.23 -0.95 -4.80
CA GLY A 7 1.99 -2.07 -4.24
C GLY A 7 1.15 -3.10 -3.48
N GLY A 8 -0.18 -2.92 -3.44
CA GLY A 8 -1.11 -3.75 -2.69
C GLY A 8 -1.19 -5.15 -3.27
N HIS A 9 -1.08 -6.18 -2.42
CA HIS A 9 -1.24 -7.57 -2.84
C HIS A 9 -2.59 -7.78 -3.52
N ALA A 10 -2.57 -8.25 -4.77
CA ALA A 10 -3.74 -8.44 -5.63
C ALA A 10 -4.58 -7.16 -5.83
N CYS A 11 -3.97 -5.97 -5.80
CA CYS A 11 -4.66 -4.73 -6.14
C CYS A 11 -4.60 -4.42 -7.64
N GLY A 12 -3.41 -4.27 -8.23
CA GLY A 12 -3.22 -4.02 -9.66
C GLY A 12 -3.69 -2.65 -10.17
N TRP A 13 -4.19 -1.77 -9.29
CA TRP A 13 -4.70 -0.45 -9.70
C TRP A 13 -3.57 0.54 -9.95
N LEU A 14 -3.73 1.36 -10.99
CA LEU A 14 -2.95 2.57 -11.19
C LEU A 14 -3.56 3.72 -10.37
N PHE A 15 -2.71 4.59 -9.84
CA PHE A 15 -3.14 5.79 -9.11
C PHE A 15 -2.24 6.99 -9.41
N TYR A 16 -2.78 8.18 -9.21
CA TYR A 16 -2.02 9.43 -9.29
C TYR A 16 -1.39 9.78 -7.94
N ASP A 17 -0.06 9.89 -7.90
CA ASP A 17 0.72 10.23 -6.71
C ASP A 17 0.70 11.75 -6.47
N ARG A 18 -0.21 12.17 -5.57
CA ARG A 18 -0.32 13.55 -5.09
C ARG A 18 0.66 13.90 -3.95
N SER A 19 1.54 12.99 -3.54
CA SER A 19 2.46 13.28 -2.43
C SER A 19 3.56 14.26 -2.83
N LYS A 20 4.00 15.11 -1.89
CA LYS A 20 5.05 16.12 -2.12
C LYS A 20 6.34 15.52 -2.71
N ASN A 21 6.70 14.31 -2.26
CA ASN A 21 7.97 13.67 -2.56
C ASN A 21 7.83 12.39 -3.43
N ASN A 22 6.68 12.16 -4.07
CA ASN A 22 6.39 10.94 -4.85
C ASN A 22 6.64 9.63 -4.07
N ARG A 23 6.22 9.60 -2.79
CA ARG A 23 6.43 8.46 -1.88
C ARG A 23 5.17 7.63 -1.63
N ARG A 24 4.04 7.95 -2.25
CA ARG A 24 2.79 7.19 -2.04
C ARG A 24 2.94 5.80 -2.65
N ARG A 25 2.78 4.75 -1.84
CA ARG A 25 2.91 3.34 -2.28
C ARG A 25 1.57 2.68 -2.63
N TRP A 26 0.46 3.25 -2.15
CA TRP A 26 -0.86 2.62 -2.17
C TRP A 26 -1.86 3.50 -2.91
N CYS A 27 -2.74 2.89 -3.71
CA CYS A 27 -3.87 3.58 -4.33
C CYS A 27 -4.74 4.27 -3.28
N GLU A 28 -4.90 3.65 -2.12
CA GLU A 28 -5.59 4.21 -0.96
C GLU A 28 -4.98 3.66 0.35
N MET A 29 -4.82 4.54 1.33
CA MET A 29 -4.24 4.15 2.63
C MET A 29 -5.21 3.27 3.43
N GLU A 30 -6.51 3.57 3.38
CA GLU A 30 -7.55 2.87 4.14
C GLU A 30 -7.78 1.45 3.63
N ILE A 31 -7.61 1.22 2.33
CA ILE A 31 -7.75 -0.11 1.71
C ILE A 31 -6.40 -0.83 1.68
N CYS A 32 -5.51 -0.45 0.75
CA CYS A 32 -4.28 -1.20 0.50
C CYS A 32 -3.23 -0.99 1.59
N GLY A 33 -3.12 0.23 2.11
CA GLY A 33 -2.21 0.54 3.23
C GLY A 33 -2.58 -0.22 4.51
N ASN A 34 -3.87 -0.25 4.87
CA ASN A 34 -4.36 -0.97 6.04
C ASN A 34 -4.18 -2.49 5.89
N ARG A 35 -4.55 -3.07 4.74
CA ARG A 35 -4.32 -4.50 4.46
C ARG A 35 -2.85 -4.89 4.63
N ALA A 36 -1.92 -4.05 4.16
CA ALA A 36 -0.49 -4.28 4.35
C ALA A 36 -0.07 -4.22 5.84
N LYS A 37 -0.58 -3.25 6.61
CA LYS A 37 -0.35 -3.17 8.07
C LYS A 37 -0.86 -4.42 8.79
N GLN A 38 -2.06 -4.88 8.47
CA GLN A 38 -2.65 -6.08 9.07
C GLN A 38 -1.84 -7.34 8.76
N ARG A 39 -1.39 -7.52 7.50
CA ARG A 39 -0.50 -8.63 7.15
C ARG A 39 0.81 -8.61 7.95
N ARG A 40 1.43 -7.43 8.09
CA ARG A 40 2.66 -7.27 8.89
C ARG A 40 2.43 -7.59 10.36
N LEU A 41 1.31 -7.15 10.93
CA LEU A 41 0.93 -7.46 12.31
C LEU A 41 0.70 -8.97 12.51
N ALA A 42 -0.04 -9.61 11.60
CA ALA A 42 -0.29 -11.05 11.66
C ALA A 42 1.01 -11.87 11.52
N ALA A 43 1.93 -11.46 10.64
CA ALA A 43 3.23 -12.11 10.51
C ALA A 43 4.08 -12.02 11.79
N ARG A 44 4.05 -10.86 12.48
CA ARG A 44 4.72 -10.69 13.78
C ARG A 44 4.13 -11.59 14.86
N ARG A 45 2.79 -11.66 14.94
CA ARG A 45 2.10 -12.49 15.94
C ARG A 45 2.41 -13.98 15.79
N ARG A 46 2.56 -14.48 14.55
CA ARG A 46 2.92 -15.87 14.27
C ARG A 46 4.38 -16.24 14.57
N GLY A 47 5.25 -15.25 14.79
CA GLY A 47 6.65 -15.48 15.17
C GLY A 47 6.90 -15.47 16.68
N THR A 48 5.81 -15.38 17.46
CA THR A 48 5.74 -15.62 18.91
C THR A 48 5.01 -16.93 19.11
#